data_AF-A0A9P8J3K9-F1
#
_entry.id   AF-A0A9P8J3K9-F1
#
_cell.length_a   1.000
_cell.length_b   1.000
_cell.length_c   1.000
_cell.angle_alpha   90.00
_cell.angle_beta   90.00
_cell.angle_gamma   90.00
#
_symmetry.space_group_name_H-M   'P 1'
#
loop_
_entity.id
_entity.type
_entity.pdbx_description
1 polymer ?
#
loop_
_entity_poly.entity_id
_entity_poly.type
_entity_poly.pdbx_seq_one_letter_code
_entity_poly.pdbx_strand_id
1 'polypeptide(L)' 'VFHKKAKTTKKVVLRLECTACKTKAQLALKRCKHFELGGDKKTKGAALVF' A
#
# COMPACT_ATOMS: atom_id res chain seq x y z
N VAL A 1 2.11 -28.80 9.55
CA VAL A 1 1.05 -28.07 8.80
C VAL A 1 0.37 -27.07 9.74
N PHE A 2 0.22 -25.80 9.36
CA PHE A 2 -0.35 -24.76 10.23
C PHE A 2 -1.84 -24.55 9.93
N HIS A 3 -2.70 -24.77 10.94
CA HIS A 3 -4.16 -24.80 10.75
C HIS A 3 -4.90 -23.59 11.32
N LYS A 4 -4.26 -22.70 12.09
CA LYS A 4 -4.92 -21.62 12.84
C LYS A 4 -4.43 -20.23 12.43
N LYS A 5 -4.88 -19.73 11.28
CA LYS A 5 -4.51 -18.38 10.79
C LYS A 5 -5.36 -17.29 11.44
N ALA A 6 -4.75 -16.49 12.32
CA ALA A 6 -5.43 -15.39 13.02
C ALA A 6 -5.34 -14.03 12.33
N LYS A 7 -4.25 -13.75 11.58
CA LYS A 7 -4.07 -12.43 10.96
C LYS A 7 -4.90 -12.30 9.67
N THR A 8 -5.75 -11.28 9.64
CA THR A 8 -6.61 -10.94 8.49
C THR A 8 -5.94 -10.05 7.45
N THR A 9 -4.86 -9.37 7.83
CA THR A 9 -4.08 -8.49 6.95
C THR A 9 -2.64 -8.97 6.81
N LYS A 10 -1.91 -8.42 5.85
CA LYS A 10 -0.47 -8.62 5.66
C LYS A 10 0.25 -7.27 5.77
N LYS A 11 1.56 -7.27 6.01
CA LYS A 11 2.37 -6.07 5.82
C LYS A 11 2.64 -5.94 4.33
N VAL A 12 2.24 -4.82 3.75
CA VAL A 12 2.59 -4.49 2.35
C VAL A 12 4.03 -3.99 2.34
N VAL A 13 4.83 -4.50 1.41
CA VAL A 13 6.22 -4.06 1.20
C VAL A 13 6.31 -3.46 -0.19
N LEU A 14 6.75 -2.21 -0.28
CA LEU A 14 6.98 -1.52 -1.54
C LEU A 14 8.36 -1.89 -2.07
N ARG A 15 8.45 -2.11 -3.38
CA ARG A 15 9.71 -2.24 -4.10
C ARG A 15 9.99 -0.93 -4.82
N LEU A 16 10.93 -0.16 -4.28
CA LEU A 16 11.38 1.09 -4.87
C LEU A 16 12.53 0.80 -5.83
N GLU A 17 12.49 1.41 -7.01
CA GLU A 17 13.57 1.31 -8.00
C GLU A 17 14.10 2.71 -8.30
N CYS A 18 15.42 2.88 -8.16
CA CYS A 18 16.08 4.12 -8.53
C CYS A 18 16.00 4.32 -10.04
N THR A 19 15.49 5.46 -10.49
CA THR A 19 15.30 5.74 -11.91
C THR A 19 16.62 5.86 -12.66
N ALA A 20 17.68 6.37 -12.01
CA ALA A 20 19.00 6.60 -12.59
C ALA A 20 19.88 5.34 -12.59
N CYS A 21 20.09 4.69 -11.44
CA CYS A 21 21.03 3.57 -11.32
C CYS A 21 20.36 2.19 -11.18
N LYS A 22 19.02 2.11 -11.25
CA LYS A 22 18.22 0.86 -11.22
C LYS A 22 18.40 -0.01 -9.97
N THR A 23 19.03 0.51 -8.93
CA THR A 23 19.10 -0.14 -7.61
C THR A 23 17.70 -0.28 -7.02
N LYS A 24 17.48 -1.34 -6.24
CA LYS A 24 16.15 -1.68 -5.73
C LYS A 24 16.18 -1.75 -4.21
N ALA A 25 15.25 -1.05 -3.57
CA ALA A 25 15.10 -1.01 -2.12
C ALA A 25 13.71 -1.48 -1.71
N GLN A 26 13.59 -2.06 -0.51
CA GLN A 26 12.34 -2.54 0.04
C GLN A 26 11.91 -1.66 1.22
N LEU A 27 10.66 -1.22 1.24
CA LEU A 27 10.10 -0.44 2.35
C LEU A 27 8.80 -1.07 2.85
N ALA A 28 8.77 -1.45 4.13
CA ALA A 28 7.60 -2.06 4.75
C ALA A 28 6.63 -1.01 5.32
N LEU A 29 5.34 -1.14 5.01
CA LEU A 29 4.27 -0.31 5.57
C LEU A 29 3.64 -0.96 6.81
N LYS A 30 2.90 -0.15 7.57
CA LYS A 30 2.00 -0.66 8.62
C LYS A 30 0.87 -1.50 7.97
N ARG A 31 0.27 -2.39 8.75
CA ARG A 31 -0.84 -3.24 8.29
C ARG A 31 -2.06 -2.37 8.00
N CYS A 32 -2.67 -2.56 6.84
CA CYS A 32 -3.92 -1.93 6.41
C CYS A 32 -4.83 -2.99 5.76
N LYS A 33 -6.14 -2.71 5.70
CA LYS A 33 -7.12 -3.58 5.03
C LYS A 33 -7.21 -3.30 3.54
N HIS A 34 -7.24 -2.02 3.18
CA HIS A 34 -7.24 -1.52 1.81
C HIS A 34 -5.91 -0.83 1.56
N PHE A 35 -5.23 -1.26 0.51
CA PHE A 35 -4.01 -0.66 0.01
C PHE A 35 -4.13 -0.55 -1.50
N GLU A 36 -3.96 0.66 -2.02
CA GLU A 36 -3.92 0.96 -3.44
C GLU A 36 -2.67 1.77 -3.72
N LEU A 37 -2.05 1.52 -4.88
CA LEU A 37 -0.90 2.26 -5.36
C LEU A 37 -1.30 2.93 -6.67
N GLY A 38 -1.24 4.26 -6.69
CA GLY A 38 -1.87 5.06 -7.74
C GLY A 38 -3.26 5.55 -7.31
N GLY A 39 -4.03 6.08 -8.27
CA GLY A 39 -5.36 6.63 -8.05
C GLY A 39 -5.40 8.15 -7.86
N ASP A 40 -6.62 8.66 -7.72
CA ASP A 40 -6.87 10.09 -7.65
C ASP A 40 -6.57 10.66 -6.26
N LYS A 41 -5.95 11.84 -6.26
CA LYS A 41 -5.79 12.60 -5.03
C LYS A 41 -7.15 13.11 -4.59
N LYS A 42 -7.40 13.08 -3.28
CA LYS A 42 -8.60 13.67 -2.69
C LYS A 42 -8.72 15.14 -3.08
N THR A 43 -9.88 15.53 -3.61
CA THR A 43 -10.22 16.92 -3.89
C THR A 43 -10.55 17.66 -2.60
N LYS A 44 -10.08 18.91 -2.46
CA LYS A 44 -10.38 19.75 -1.29
C LYS A 44 -11.72 20.46 -1.51
N GLY A 45 -12.60 20.44 -0.51
CA GLY A 45 -13.84 21.24 -0.50
C GLY A 45 -14.92 20.79 -1.49
N ALA A 46 -14.81 19.57 -2.05
CA ALA A 46 -15.86 19.05 -2.91
C ALA A 46 -17.12 18.72 -2.09
N ALA A 47 -18.28 19.12 -2.59
CA ALA A 47 -19.57 18.69 -2.05
C ALA A 47 -19.77 17.20 -2.32
N LEU A 48 -20.46 16.51 -1.41
CA LEU A 48 -20.90 15.14 -1.65
C LEU A 48 -21.89 15.16 -2.81
N VAL A 49 -21.60 14.39 -3.85
CA VAL A 49 -22.56 14.12 -4.92
C VAL A 49 -23.45 12.97 -4.43
N PHE A 50 -24.76 13.19 -4.43
CA PHE A 50 -25.78 12.19 -4.06
C PHE A 50 -26.28 11.44 -5.29
#